data_AF-A0A952EWA3-F1
#
_entry.id   AF-A0A952EWA3-F1
#
_cell.length_a   1.000
_cell.length_b   1.000
_cell.length_c   1.000
_cell.angle_alpha   90.00
_cell.angle_beta   90.00
_cell.angle_gamma   90.00
#
_symmetry.space_group_name_H-M   'P 1'
#
loop_
_entity.id
_entity.type
_entity.pdbx_description
1 polymer ?
#
loop_
_entity_poly.entity_id
_entity_poly.type
_entity_poly.pdbx_seq_one_letter_code
_entity_poly.pdbx_strand_id
1 'polypeptide(L)'
;ECWSQIQKFMTRRGAIQTRRDSLDERRTRLLELQERLSPALVSDPLTELLHRYAAQLPVALELLDPEPHRDALFTAIKKEREQLRESRRRSYDELARILNTFDTSFPDAVPNDSDDFDERVHDYVALCRHIDERELPDAYERMMRLVTEQAPDAILTLHRVAEQETRRISDQIDRVNTGLGAVEFNRGTRLTLRATPRQLTPVAELTEIVRSISRRIAEVGLGDKQAILDQYADILRLRNRLASAAPEDKAWTRDALDVRNRFTFDCAEWDVSSEELIRTHSNAGDNSGGEQEKLMAFCLAGALSFNLANPESADNTPVFAQLMLDEAFSKSDPQFAQQALQAFRKFGFQLVIVATVQNATTIQPYIDSVVMVSKTEPTGRNARPLASVATRTISEFTSLRQEMHATATRVPAGVGRRS
;
A
#
# COMPACT_ATOMS: atom_id res chain seq x y z
N GLU A 1 -13.33 49.14 108.24
CA GLU A 1 -13.62 49.30 106.80
C GLU A 1 -12.92 50.49 106.14
N CYS A 2 -12.95 51.71 106.70
CA CYS A 2 -12.29 52.89 106.10
C CYS A 2 -10.81 52.69 105.75
N TRP A 3 -10.01 52.04 106.61
CA TRP A 3 -8.58 51.83 106.34
C TRP A 3 -8.34 50.95 105.09
N SER A 4 -9.14 49.89 104.92
CA SER A 4 -9.08 49.02 103.73
C SER A 4 -9.41 49.76 102.43
N GLN A 5 -10.37 50.69 102.47
CA GLN A 5 -10.72 51.53 101.34
C GLN A 5 -9.60 52.54 101.00
N ILE A 6 -9.00 53.16 102.01
CA ILE A 6 -7.86 54.08 101.84
C ILE A 6 -6.65 53.35 101.20
N GLN A 7 -6.38 52.10 101.62
CA GLN A 7 -5.32 51.27 101.05
C GLN A 7 -5.57 50.95 99.56
N LYS A 8 -6.82 50.66 99.18
CA LYS A 8 -7.25 50.49 97.77
C LYS A 8 -7.10 51.77 96.95
N PHE A 9 -7.40 52.93 97.52
CA PHE A 9 -7.21 54.21 96.82
C PHE A 9 -5.72 54.55 96.64
N MET A 10 -4.88 54.24 97.62
CA MET A 10 -3.42 54.44 97.50
C MET A 10 -2.80 53.54 96.42
N THR A 11 -3.17 52.26 96.35
CA THR A 11 -2.68 51.35 95.28
C THR A 11 -3.19 51.78 93.91
N ARG A 12 -4.46 52.22 93.80
CA ARG A 12 -5.01 52.76 92.54
C ARG A 12 -4.34 54.07 92.14
N ARG A 13 -4.03 54.96 93.07
CA ARG A 13 -3.26 56.19 92.81
C ARG A 13 -1.84 55.88 92.36
N GLY A 14 -1.16 54.92 93.02
CA GLY A 14 0.15 54.43 92.59
C GLY A 14 0.14 53.86 91.18
N ALA A 15 -0.87 53.04 90.84
CA ALA A 15 -1.05 52.48 89.51
C ALA A 15 -1.38 53.55 88.44
N ILE A 16 -2.11 54.60 88.79
CA ILE A 16 -2.36 55.74 87.89
C ILE A 16 -1.09 56.56 87.70
N GLN A 17 -0.30 56.76 88.75
CA GLN A 17 0.95 57.52 88.69
C GLN A 17 1.99 56.79 87.83
N THR A 18 2.21 55.49 88.03
CA THR A 18 3.09 54.69 87.16
C THR A 18 2.61 54.66 85.71
N ARG A 19 1.29 54.65 85.47
CA ARG A 19 0.72 54.76 84.12
C ARG A 19 0.93 56.15 83.50
N ARG A 20 0.90 57.22 84.31
CA ARG A 20 1.20 58.57 83.84
C ARG A 20 2.66 58.68 83.45
N ASP A 21 3.56 58.23 84.33
CA ASP A 21 5.01 58.30 84.10
C ASP A 21 5.41 57.51 82.84
N SER A 22 4.80 56.34 82.61
CA SER A 22 5.05 55.54 81.39
C SER A 22 4.49 56.19 80.11
N LEU A 23 3.36 56.89 80.19
CA LEU A 23 2.82 57.64 79.06
C LEU A 23 3.68 58.89 78.75
N ASP A 24 4.18 59.56 79.78
CA ASP A 24 5.09 60.70 79.65
C ASP A 24 6.43 60.25 79.03
N GLU A 25 6.99 59.11 79.45
CA GLU A 25 8.18 58.52 78.83
C GLU A 25 7.91 58.14 77.35
N ARG A 26 6.77 57.50 77.06
CA ARG A 26 6.38 57.15 75.70
C ARG A 26 6.24 58.37 74.80
N ARG A 27 5.69 59.47 75.32
CA ARG A 27 5.55 60.74 74.61
C ARG A 27 6.92 61.33 74.27
N THR A 28 7.85 61.34 75.21
CA THR A 28 9.23 61.83 74.99
C THR A 28 9.91 61.05 73.87
N ARG A 29 9.85 59.71 73.90
CA ARG A 29 10.44 58.87 72.85
C ARG A 29 9.81 59.10 71.47
N LEU A 30 8.51 59.36 71.37
CA LEU A 30 7.84 59.67 70.10
C LEU A 30 8.27 61.03 69.52
N LEU A 31 8.47 62.04 70.39
CA LEU A 31 8.97 63.34 69.96
C LEU A 31 10.41 63.25 69.44
N GLU A 32 11.27 62.52 70.14
CA GLU A 32 12.64 62.24 69.68
C GLU A 32 12.67 61.48 68.35
N LEU A 33 11.76 60.52 68.16
CA LEU A 33 11.61 59.79 66.91
C LEU A 33 11.19 60.71 65.77
N GLN A 34 10.23 61.61 66.01
CA GLN A 34 9.78 62.60 65.02
C GLN A 34 10.90 63.55 64.59
N GLU A 35 11.77 63.99 65.52
CA GLU A 35 12.92 64.84 65.21
C GLU A 35 14.02 64.11 64.41
N ARG A 36 14.16 62.80 64.58
CA ARG A 36 15.17 61.98 63.88
C ARG A 36 14.70 61.40 62.55
N LEU A 37 13.39 61.29 62.34
CA LEU A 37 12.80 60.71 61.14
C LEU A 37 13.11 61.56 59.91
N SER A 38 13.89 60.98 58.99
CA SER A 38 14.20 61.55 57.68
C SER A 38 13.78 60.54 56.59
N PRO A 39 12.50 60.51 56.20
CA PRO A 39 12.01 59.54 55.23
C PRO A 39 12.65 59.81 53.85
N ALA A 40 13.21 58.77 53.25
CA ALA A 40 13.67 58.82 51.87
C ALA A 40 12.47 58.95 50.90
N LEU A 41 12.69 59.58 49.75
CA LEU A 41 11.68 59.63 48.69
C LEU A 41 11.45 58.22 48.14
N VAL A 42 10.24 57.70 48.31
CA VAL A 42 9.79 56.42 47.74
C VAL A 42 8.77 56.71 46.65
N SER A 43 8.87 56.04 45.50
CA SER A 43 7.93 56.24 44.40
C SER A 43 6.53 55.75 44.76
N ASP A 44 5.49 56.39 44.20
CA ASP A 44 4.09 56.04 44.46
C ASP A 44 3.76 54.55 44.25
N PRO A 45 4.24 53.87 43.18
CA PRO A 45 3.97 52.44 42.98
C PRO A 45 4.60 51.55 44.06
N LEU A 46 5.79 51.93 44.56
CA LEU A 46 6.45 51.16 45.62
C LEU A 46 5.72 51.36 46.95
N THR A 47 5.25 52.58 47.22
CA THR A 47 4.42 52.90 48.39
C THR A 47 3.12 52.09 48.38
N GLU A 48 2.42 52.03 47.24
CA GLU A 48 1.19 51.24 47.09
C GLU A 48 1.44 49.74 47.30
N LEU A 49 2.53 49.22 46.75
CA LEU A 49 2.95 47.83 46.95
C LEU A 49 3.24 47.54 48.43
N LEU A 50 3.99 48.41 49.11
CA LEU A 50 4.27 48.26 50.53
C LEU A 50 3.01 48.32 51.39
N HIS A 51 2.05 49.20 51.06
CA HIS A 51 0.76 49.25 51.73
C HIS A 51 -0.06 47.97 51.53
N ARG A 52 -0.04 47.36 50.34
CA ARG A 52 -0.70 46.07 50.09
C ARG A 52 -0.14 44.97 50.98
N TYR A 53 1.19 44.88 51.11
CA TYR A 53 1.80 43.92 52.03
C TYR A 53 1.49 44.24 53.49
N ALA A 54 1.62 45.49 53.90
CA ALA A 54 1.36 45.92 55.28
C ALA A 54 -0.10 45.63 55.72
N ALA A 55 -1.07 45.79 54.82
CA ALA A 55 -2.48 45.49 55.08
C ALA A 55 -2.76 43.99 55.33
N GLN A 56 -1.90 43.10 54.86
CA GLN A 56 -2.03 41.66 55.00
C GLN A 56 -1.27 41.10 56.21
N LEU A 57 -0.51 41.93 56.93
CA LEU A 57 0.27 41.50 58.08
C LEU A 57 -0.59 41.39 59.35
N PRO A 58 -0.44 40.31 60.13
CA PRO A 58 -1.13 40.18 61.42
C PRO A 58 -0.46 41.00 62.53
N VAL A 59 0.73 41.56 62.29
CA VAL A 59 1.52 42.32 63.26
C VAL A 59 1.27 43.82 63.07
N ALA A 60 0.70 44.48 64.08
CA ALA A 60 0.50 45.93 64.05
C ALA A 60 1.83 46.68 64.12
N LEU A 61 1.92 47.84 63.46
CA LEU A 61 3.11 48.69 63.50
C LEU A 61 3.19 49.43 64.84
N GLU A 62 4.19 49.08 65.66
CA GLU A 62 4.55 49.85 66.84
C GLU A 62 5.69 50.83 66.51
N LEU A 63 5.41 52.14 66.54
CA LEU A 63 6.38 53.16 66.10
C LEU A 63 7.66 53.22 66.94
N LEU A 64 7.60 52.80 68.21
CA LEU A 64 8.75 52.80 69.13
C LEU A 64 9.53 51.48 69.12
N ASP A 65 8.95 50.41 68.56
CA ASP A 65 9.57 49.11 68.33
C ASP A 65 9.11 48.55 66.97
N PRO A 66 9.60 49.11 65.85
CA PRO A 66 9.11 48.74 64.52
C PRO A 66 9.73 47.43 64.01
N GLU A 67 10.71 46.85 64.70
CA GLU A 67 11.46 45.67 64.24
C GLU A 67 10.55 44.46 63.97
N PRO A 68 9.61 44.07 64.85
CA PRO A 68 8.73 42.93 64.60
C PRO A 68 7.84 43.12 63.36
N HIS A 69 7.34 44.33 63.14
CA HIS A 69 6.51 44.65 61.96
C HIS A 69 7.37 44.65 60.68
N ARG A 70 8.55 45.24 60.74
CA ARG A 70 9.51 45.28 59.62
C ARG A 70 9.94 43.88 59.21
N ASP A 71 10.26 43.02 60.17
CA ASP A 71 10.72 41.66 59.91
C ASP A 71 9.60 40.78 59.34
N ALA A 72 8.36 40.96 59.84
CA ALA A 72 7.17 40.32 59.27
C ALA A 72 6.93 40.77 57.80
N LEU A 73 7.06 42.07 57.52
CA LEU A 73 6.93 42.64 56.18
C LEU A 73 7.98 42.08 55.20
N PHE A 74 9.26 42.10 55.59
CA PHE A 74 10.33 41.53 54.78
C PHE A 74 10.15 40.03 54.55
N THR A 75 9.69 39.30 55.57
CA THR A 75 9.42 37.86 55.45
C THR A 75 8.30 37.59 54.44
N ALA A 76 7.22 38.37 54.47
CA ALA A 76 6.12 38.26 53.52
C ALA A 76 6.57 38.54 52.07
N ILE A 77 7.28 39.65 51.85
CA ILE A 77 7.81 40.01 50.52
C ILE A 77 8.80 38.96 50.02
N LYS A 78 9.70 38.49 50.88
CA LYS A 78 10.68 37.45 50.53
C LYS A 78 9.98 36.15 50.14
N LYS A 79 8.94 35.77 50.88
CA LYS A 79 8.14 34.57 50.61
C LYS A 79 7.45 34.65 49.25
N GLU A 80 6.75 35.75 48.95
CA GLU A 80 6.08 35.91 47.66
C GLU A 80 7.08 35.97 46.50
N ARG A 81 8.19 36.68 46.67
CA ARG A 81 9.26 36.71 45.66
C ARG A 81 9.79 35.31 45.36
N GLU A 82 9.97 34.48 46.40
CA GLU A 82 10.44 33.10 46.21
C GLU A 82 9.38 32.25 45.51
N GLN A 83 8.11 32.41 45.87
CA GLN A 83 6.99 31.74 45.18
C GLN A 83 6.91 32.13 43.70
N LEU A 84 7.05 33.42 43.36
CA LEU A 84 7.04 33.89 41.99
C LEU A 84 8.25 33.37 41.20
N ARG A 85 9.43 33.31 41.82
CA ARG A 85 10.64 32.73 41.21
C ARG A 85 10.47 31.24 40.95
N GLU A 86 9.90 30.51 41.90
CA GLU A 86 9.62 29.09 41.76
C GLU A 86 8.54 28.83 40.69
N SER A 87 7.50 29.67 40.65
CA SER A 87 6.47 29.61 39.61
C SER A 87 7.08 29.85 38.23
N ARG A 88 7.89 30.90 38.07
CA ARG A 88 8.59 31.20 36.82
C ARG A 88 9.49 30.04 36.40
N ARG A 89 10.28 29.50 37.34
CA ARG A 89 11.16 28.36 37.08
C ARG A 89 10.36 27.15 36.61
N ARG A 90 9.25 26.82 37.27
CA ARG A 90 8.36 25.72 36.88
C ARG A 90 7.83 25.88 35.45
N SER A 91 7.33 27.08 35.11
CA SER A 91 6.84 27.36 33.76
C SER A 91 7.97 27.27 32.71
N TYR A 92 9.16 27.74 33.03
CA TYR A 92 10.33 27.63 32.16
C TYR A 92 10.74 26.17 31.93
N ASP A 93 10.84 25.38 33.01
CA ASP A 93 11.17 23.96 32.95
C ASP A 93 10.09 23.14 32.21
N GLU A 94 8.83 23.58 32.23
CA GLU A 94 7.75 22.98 31.45
C GLU A 94 7.84 23.31 29.96
N LEU A 95 8.01 24.59 29.60
CA LEU A 95 8.20 25.02 28.23
C LEU A 95 9.43 24.35 27.61
N ALA A 96 10.56 24.30 28.34
CA ALA A 96 11.76 23.63 27.87
C ALA A 96 11.55 22.13 27.58
N ARG A 97 10.73 21.44 28.40
CA ARG A 97 10.36 20.05 28.13
C ARG A 97 9.50 19.91 26.88
N ILE A 98 8.53 20.80 26.67
CA ILE A 98 7.67 20.79 25.48
C ILE A 98 8.51 21.01 24.22
N LEU A 99 9.36 22.04 24.22
CA LEU A 99 10.24 22.35 23.09
C LEU A 99 11.20 21.19 22.78
N ASN A 100 11.89 20.65 23.79
CA ASN A 100 12.78 19.50 23.58
C ASN A 100 12.02 18.28 23.02
N THR A 101 10.79 18.03 23.48
CA THR A 101 9.96 16.92 22.97
C THR A 101 9.60 17.13 21.51
N PHE A 102 9.24 18.36 21.13
CA PHE A 102 8.99 18.73 19.74
C PHE A 102 10.26 18.54 18.89
N ASP A 103 11.41 19.06 19.33
CA ASP A 103 12.68 18.96 18.60
C ASP A 103 13.13 17.52 18.36
N THR A 104 12.95 16.65 19.35
CA THR A 104 13.25 15.22 19.19
C THR A 104 12.31 14.50 18.23
N SER A 105 11.04 14.93 18.17
CA SER A 105 10.02 14.29 17.35
C SER A 105 10.05 14.82 15.90
N PHE A 106 10.47 16.06 15.70
CA PHE A 106 10.48 16.77 14.42
C PHE A 106 11.78 17.58 14.21
N PRO A 107 12.93 16.91 13.99
CA PRO A 107 14.23 17.58 13.88
C PRO A 107 14.30 18.56 12.69
N ASP A 108 13.61 18.23 11.59
CA ASP A 108 13.63 19.01 10.36
C ASP A 108 12.71 20.25 10.39
N ALA A 109 11.88 20.39 11.44
CA ALA A 109 10.87 21.44 11.56
C ALA A 109 11.17 22.45 12.67
N VAL A 110 12.41 22.47 13.19
CA VAL A 110 12.85 23.40 14.24
C VAL A 110 12.89 24.82 13.67
N PRO A 111 12.08 25.77 14.18
CA PRO A 111 12.03 27.13 13.65
C PRO A 111 13.22 27.99 14.06
N ASN A 112 13.79 27.73 15.24
CA ASN A 112 14.91 28.48 15.79
C ASN A 112 15.75 27.59 16.74
N ASP A 113 17.03 27.47 16.46
CA ASP A 113 18.02 26.68 17.20
C ASP A 113 18.96 27.54 18.07
N SER A 114 18.63 28.82 18.30
CA SER A 114 19.45 29.75 19.07
C SER A 114 19.64 29.36 20.54
N ASP A 115 20.71 29.86 21.15
CA ASP A 115 20.95 29.69 22.59
C ASP A 115 20.00 30.54 23.47
N ASP A 116 19.33 31.55 22.88
CA ASP A 116 18.32 32.36 23.57
C ASP A 116 16.96 31.62 23.64
N PHE A 117 16.53 31.30 24.86
CA PHE A 117 15.29 30.57 25.09
C PHE A 117 14.04 31.42 24.86
N ASP A 118 14.08 32.72 25.16
CA ASP A 118 12.91 33.59 25.05
C ASP A 118 12.59 33.84 23.56
N GLU A 119 13.63 34.01 22.73
CA GLU A 119 13.50 34.08 21.27
C GLU A 119 12.96 32.77 20.69
N ARG A 120 13.50 31.63 21.12
CA ARG A 120 12.98 30.32 20.71
C ARG A 120 11.50 30.18 21.03
N VAL A 121 11.10 30.40 22.28
CA VAL A 121 9.69 30.28 22.70
C VAL A 121 8.78 31.15 21.84
N HIS A 122 9.18 32.38 21.53
CA HIS A 122 8.42 33.26 20.66
C HIS A 122 8.20 32.64 19.27
N ASP A 123 9.23 32.08 18.66
CA ASP A 123 9.15 31.48 17.32
C ASP A 123 8.35 30.17 17.30
N TYR A 124 8.44 29.33 18.34
CA TYR A 124 7.58 28.15 18.45
C TYR A 124 6.12 28.52 18.65
N VAL A 125 5.81 29.59 19.38
CA VAL A 125 4.42 30.08 19.52
C VAL A 125 3.91 30.59 18.18
N ALA A 126 4.75 31.29 17.40
CA ALA A 126 4.41 31.71 16.05
C ALA A 126 4.17 30.51 15.12
N LEU A 127 5.01 29.48 15.18
CA LEU A 127 4.84 28.24 14.44
C LEU A 127 3.54 27.51 14.82
N CYS A 128 3.26 27.36 16.12
CA CYS A 128 2.03 26.74 16.62
C CYS A 128 0.79 27.48 16.09
N ARG A 129 0.80 28.82 16.16
CA ARG A 129 -0.27 29.64 15.58
C ARG A 129 -0.40 29.43 14.06
N HIS A 130 0.71 29.36 13.34
CA HIS A 130 0.69 29.11 11.90
C HIS A 130 0.06 27.77 11.54
N ILE A 131 0.40 26.72 12.29
CA ILE A 131 -0.15 25.38 12.10
C ILE A 131 -1.65 25.39 12.40
N ASP A 132 -2.06 25.94 13.54
CA ASP A 132 -3.46 25.96 13.97
C ASP A 132 -4.36 26.80 13.04
N GLU A 133 -3.87 27.96 12.58
CA GLU A 133 -4.68 28.90 11.79
C GLU A 133 -4.68 28.60 10.29
N ARG A 134 -3.63 27.96 9.77
CA ARG A 134 -3.46 27.79 8.32
C ARG A 134 -3.23 26.34 7.91
N GLU A 135 -2.16 25.71 8.38
CA GLU A 135 -1.78 24.40 7.84
C GLU A 135 -2.77 23.30 8.19
N LEU A 136 -3.30 23.30 9.42
CA LEU A 136 -4.27 22.32 9.89
C LEU A 136 -5.62 22.46 9.18
N PRO A 137 -6.23 23.66 9.05
CA PRO A 137 -7.42 23.85 8.21
C PRO A 137 -7.20 23.42 6.76
N ASP A 138 -6.09 23.85 6.14
CA ASP A 138 -5.79 23.49 4.75
C ASP A 138 -5.60 21.96 4.60
N ALA A 139 -4.94 21.31 5.56
CA ALA A 139 -4.76 19.86 5.58
C ALA A 139 -6.09 19.13 5.77
N TYR A 140 -6.96 19.64 6.64
CA TYR A 140 -8.29 19.10 6.86
C TYR A 140 -9.14 19.21 5.59
N GLU A 141 -9.16 20.36 4.92
CA GLU A 141 -9.88 20.53 3.64
C GLU A 141 -9.35 19.59 2.55
N ARG A 142 -8.02 19.46 2.41
CA ARG A 142 -7.41 18.50 1.48
C ARG A 142 -7.81 17.07 1.80
N MET A 143 -7.77 16.68 3.08
CA MET A 143 -8.17 15.34 3.52
C MET A 143 -9.64 15.09 3.21
N MET A 144 -10.52 16.05 3.52
CA MET A 144 -11.94 15.97 3.23
C MET A 144 -12.18 15.75 1.74
N ARG A 145 -11.55 16.55 0.87
CA ARG A 145 -11.66 16.39 -0.58
C ARG A 145 -11.18 15.02 -1.06
N LEU A 146 -10.07 14.52 -0.50
CA LEU A 146 -9.57 13.18 -0.82
C LEU A 146 -10.59 12.09 -0.50
N VAL A 147 -11.26 12.20 0.65
CA VAL A 147 -12.25 11.21 1.13
C VAL A 147 -13.56 11.29 0.38
N THR A 148 -14.04 12.51 0.08
CA THR A 148 -15.38 12.71 -0.49
C THR A 148 -15.40 12.63 -2.01
N GLU A 149 -14.31 13.04 -2.69
CA GLU A 149 -14.26 13.10 -4.15
C GLU A 149 -13.30 12.02 -4.72
N GLN A 150 -12.02 12.09 -4.37
CA GLN A 150 -10.99 11.38 -5.14
C GLN A 150 -10.92 9.87 -4.86
N ALA A 151 -10.97 9.47 -3.59
CA ALA A 151 -10.84 8.08 -3.20
C ALA A 151 -12.04 7.21 -3.62
N PRO A 152 -13.31 7.66 -3.48
CA PRO A 152 -14.47 6.92 -3.98
C PRO A 152 -14.39 6.66 -5.49
N ASP A 153 -14.04 7.68 -6.27
CA ASP A 153 -13.90 7.58 -7.73
C ASP A 153 -12.80 6.60 -8.13
N ALA A 154 -11.66 6.62 -7.44
CA ALA A 154 -10.56 5.69 -7.68
C ALA A 154 -10.96 4.23 -7.38
N ILE A 155 -11.66 3.99 -6.27
CA ILE A 155 -12.10 2.65 -5.86
C ILE A 155 -13.18 2.12 -6.82
N LEU A 156 -14.15 2.95 -7.20
CA LEU A 156 -15.16 2.59 -8.20
C LEU A 156 -14.55 2.30 -9.56
N THR A 157 -13.56 3.09 -9.97
CA THR A 157 -12.83 2.87 -11.22
C THR A 157 -12.07 1.55 -11.19
N LEU A 158 -11.36 1.26 -10.11
CA LEU A 158 -10.64 -0.01 -9.92
C LEU A 158 -11.58 -1.20 -10.02
N HIS A 159 -12.72 -1.15 -9.31
CA HIS A 159 -13.73 -2.21 -9.38
C HIS A 159 -14.30 -2.37 -10.79
N ARG A 160 -14.64 -1.26 -11.47
CA ARG A 160 -15.14 -1.28 -12.85
C ARG A 160 -14.14 -1.91 -13.81
N VAL A 161 -12.86 -1.57 -13.72
CA VAL A 161 -11.80 -2.16 -14.56
C VAL A 161 -11.70 -3.66 -14.31
N ALA A 162 -11.76 -4.11 -13.06
CA ALA A 162 -11.74 -5.54 -12.73
C ALA A 162 -12.96 -6.29 -13.30
N GLU A 163 -14.16 -5.70 -13.25
CA GLU A 163 -15.35 -6.28 -13.86
C GLU A 163 -15.27 -6.31 -15.40
N GLN A 164 -14.73 -5.27 -16.02
CA GLN A 164 -14.50 -5.23 -17.46
C GLN A 164 -13.51 -6.32 -17.92
N GLU A 165 -12.39 -6.48 -17.21
CA GLU A 165 -11.41 -7.53 -17.52
C GLU A 165 -11.97 -8.94 -17.24
N THR A 166 -12.83 -9.09 -16.23
CA THR A 166 -13.55 -10.35 -15.98
C THR A 166 -14.44 -10.73 -17.18
N ARG A 167 -15.20 -9.78 -17.73
CA ARG A 167 -16.01 -9.99 -18.94
C ARG A 167 -15.14 -10.27 -20.16
N ARG A 168 -14.06 -9.51 -20.32
CA ARG A 168 -13.10 -9.69 -21.42
C ARG A 168 -12.54 -11.10 -21.44
N ILE A 169 -12.20 -11.68 -20.30
CA ILE A 169 -11.76 -13.09 -20.22
C ILE A 169 -12.86 -14.01 -20.75
N SER A 170 -14.11 -13.84 -20.33
CA SER A 170 -15.23 -14.65 -20.83
C SER A 170 -15.39 -14.52 -22.34
N ASP A 171 -15.41 -13.30 -22.87
CA ASP A 171 -15.58 -13.03 -24.31
C ASP A 171 -14.42 -13.63 -25.13
N GLN A 172 -13.19 -13.56 -24.60
CA GLN A 172 -12.01 -14.17 -25.22
C GLN A 172 -12.14 -15.70 -25.27
N ILE A 173 -12.63 -16.33 -24.20
CA ILE A 173 -12.83 -17.78 -24.15
C ILE A 173 -13.91 -18.20 -25.15
N ASP A 174 -15.03 -17.48 -25.24
CA ASP A 174 -16.10 -17.75 -26.21
C ASP A 174 -15.61 -17.64 -27.65
N ARG A 175 -14.75 -16.66 -27.92
CA ARG A 175 -14.14 -16.51 -29.25
C ARG A 175 -13.14 -17.62 -29.57
N VAL A 176 -12.32 -18.04 -28.60
CA VAL A 176 -11.45 -19.22 -28.75
C VAL A 176 -12.28 -20.49 -29.01
N ASN A 177 -13.39 -20.65 -28.31
CA ASN A 177 -14.31 -21.78 -28.50
C ASN A 177 -14.95 -21.81 -29.88
N THR A 178 -15.18 -20.65 -30.50
CA THR A 178 -15.64 -20.58 -31.90
C THR A 178 -14.64 -21.20 -32.85
N GLY A 179 -13.34 -20.95 -32.62
CA GLY A 179 -12.27 -21.61 -33.36
C GLY A 179 -12.20 -23.11 -33.05
N LEU A 180 -12.15 -23.49 -31.76
CA LEU A 180 -12.05 -24.88 -31.36
C LEU A 180 -13.20 -25.74 -31.91
N GLY A 181 -14.42 -25.17 -32.02
CA GLY A 181 -15.58 -25.84 -32.61
C GLY A 181 -15.47 -26.12 -34.12
N ALA A 182 -14.57 -25.46 -34.86
CA ALA A 182 -14.37 -25.71 -36.29
C ALA A 182 -13.53 -26.99 -36.58
N VAL A 183 -12.90 -27.54 -35.55
CA VAL A 183 -11.99 -28.68 -35.64
C VAL A 183 -12.45 -29.81 -34.72
N GLU A 184 -12.49 -31.03 -35.25
CA GLU A 184 -12.73 -32.22 -34.44
C GLU A 184 -11.49 -32.53 -33.59
N PHE A 185 -11.68 -32.72 -32.28
CA PHE A 185 -10.59 -33.08 -31.38
C PHE A 185 -10.25 -34.57 -31.50
N ASN A 186 -11.25 -35.43 -31.32
CA ASN A 186 -11.24 -36.82 -31.76
C ASN A 186 -12.35 -37.02 -32.80
N ARG A 187 -12.34 -38.17 -33.47
CA ARG A 187 -13.36 -38.49 -34.47
C ARG A 187 -14.74 -38.44 -33.83
N GLY A 188 -15.56 -37.48 -34.25
CA GLY A 188 -16.90 -37.26 -33.68
C GLY A 188 -16.94 -36.52 -32.35
N THR A 189 -15.85 -35.88 -31.91
CA THR A 189 -15.82 -35.08 -30.66
C THR A 189 -15.36 -33.64 -30.88
N ARG A 190 -15.89 -32.71 -30.07
CA ARG A 190 -15.52 -31.28 -30.04
C ARG A 190 -14.92 -30.92 -28.69
N LEU A 191 -13.95 -30.02 -28.69
CA LEU A 191 -13.34 -29.50 -27.47
C LEU A 191 -13.82 -28.07 -27.19
N THR A 192 -14.18 -27.80 -25.94
CA THR A 192 -14.58 -26.48 -25.47
C THR A 192 -13.78 -26.10 -24.23
N LEU A 193 -13.12 -24.96 -24.29
CA LEU A 193 -12.47 -24.33 -23.14
C LEU A 193 -13.53 -23.68 -22.24
N ARG A 194 -13.58 -24.06 -20.97
CA ARG A 194 -14.53 -23.55 -20.00
C ARG A 194 -13.81 -22.68 -18.98
N ALA A 195 -14.33 -21.47 -18.78
CA ALA A 195 -13.93 -20.59 -17.70
C ALA A 195 -15.04 -20.56 -16.65
N THR A 196 -15.00 -21.49 -15.70
CA THR A 196 -16.02 -21.60 -14.67
C THR A 196 -15.78 -20.55 -13.58
N PRO A 197 -16.73 -19.64 -13.28
CA PRO A 197 -16.56 -18.63 -12.25
C PRO A 197 -16.37 -19.27 -10.86
N ARG A 198 -15.36 -18.81 -10.13
CA ARG A 198 -15.05 -19.20 -8.76
C ARG A 198 -15.52 -18.11 -7.81
N GLN A 199 -16.31 -18.50 -6.81
CA GLN A 199 -16.71 -17.59 -5.74
C GLN A 199 -15.55 -17.43 -4.76
N LEU A 200 -15.00 -16.22 -4.71
CA LEU A 200 -13.90 -15.84 -3.83
C LEU A 200 -14.40 -14.88 -2.78
N THR A 201 -14.24 -15.24 -1.50
CA THR A 201 -14.55 -14.34 -0.37
C THR A 201 -13.88 -12.97 -0.51
N PRO A 202 -12.59 -12.86 -0.92
CA PRO A 202 -11.95 -11.56 -1.14
C PRO A 202 -12.66 -10.67 -2.18
N VAL A 203 -13.21 -11.27 -3.25
CA VAL A 203 -13.95 -10.54 -4.29
C VAL A 203 -15.30 -10.05 -3.76
N ALA A 204 -16.00 -10.90 -2.99
CA ALA A 204 -17.25 -10.53 -2.35
C ALA A 204 -17.07 -9.39 -1.34
N GLU A 205 -16.01 -9.45 -0.52
CA GLU A 205 -15.64 -8.39 0.42
C GLU A 205 -15.35 -7.07 -0.29
N LEU A 206 -14.53 -7.09 -1.35
CA LEU A 206 -14.22 -5.89 -2.15
C LEU A 206 -15.50 -5.29 -2.77
N THR A 207 -16.37 -6.16 -3.30
CA THR A 207 -17.65 -5.72 -3.89
C THR A 207 -18.56 -5.07 -2.85
N GLU A 208 -18.59 -5.59 -1.61
CA GLU A 208 -19.37 -4.98 -0.54
C GLU A 208 -18.82 -3.62 -0.11
N ILE A 209 -17.49 -3.46 -0.02
CA ILE A 209 -16.85 -2.17 0.25
C ILE A 209 -17.20 -1.15 -0.85
N VAL A 210 -17.14 -1.55 -2.12
CA VAL A 210 -17.50 -0.67 -3.25
C VAL A 210 -18.98 -0.28 -3.17
N ARG A 211 -19.85 -1.23 -2.81
CA ARG A 211 -21.29 -0.98 -2.63
C ARG A 211 -21.58 -0.05 -1.46
N SER A 212 -20.89 -0.19 -0.33
CA SER A 212 -21.05 0.70 0.83
C SER A 212 -20.63 2.12 0.48
N ILE A 213 -19.48 2.28 -0.18
CA ILE A 213 -18.99 3.56 -0.69
C ILE A 213 -20.01 4.18 -1.66
N SER A 214 -20.50 3.41 -2.64
CA SER A 214 -21.45 3.90 -3.64
C SER A 214 -22.77 4.38 -3.03
N ARG A 215 -23.30 3.67 -2.03
CA ARG A 215 -24.54 4.06 -1.32
C ARG A 215 -24.40 5.39 -0.58
N ARG A 216 -23.21 5.65 -0.01
CA ARG A 216 -22.94 6.85 0.80
C ARG A 216 -22.64 8.10 -0.02
N ILE A 217 -22.39 8.00 -1.34
CA ILE A 217 -22.05 9.15 -2.19
C ILE A 217 -23.06 10.30 -2.05
N ALA A 218 -24.36 9.98 -2.02
CA ALA A 218 -25.40 11.00 -1.90
C ALA A 218 -25.39 11.69 -0.53
N GLU A 219 -25.28 10.93 0.56
CA GLU A 219 -25.25 11.43 1.95
C GLU A 219 -23.98 12.26 2.22
N VAL A 220 -22.85 11.80 1.69
CA VAL A 220 -21.56 12.50 1.73
C VAL A 220 -21.62 13.81 0.94
N GLY A 221 -22.25 13.81 -0.24
CA GLY A 221 -22.48 15.01 -1.03
C GLY A 221 -23.39 16.05 -0.35
N LEU A 222 -24.27 15.60 0.55
CA LEU A 222 -25.10 16.46 1.39
C LEU A 222 -24.38 16.96 2.66
N GLY A 223 -23.14 16.53 2.90
CA GLY A 223 -22.34 16.95 4.04
C GLY A 223 -22.68 16.23 5.34
N ASP A 224 -23.26 15.03 5.30
CA ASP A 224 -23.49 14.23 6.50
C ASP A 224 -22.16 13.78 7.13
N LYS A 225 -21.89 14.29 8.34
CA LYS A 225 -20.67 14.01 9.09
C LYS A 225 -20.49 12.52 9.38
N GLN A 226 -21.57 11.80 9.68
CA GLN A 226 -21.47 10.38 10.01
C GLN A 226 -21.13 9.56 8.77
N ALA A 227 -21.77 9.84 7.64
CA ALA A 227 -21.51 9.18 6.37
C ALA A 227 -20.05 9.41 5.90
N ILE A 228 -19.52 10.62 6.09
CA ILE A 228 -18.12 10.97 5.78
C ILE A 228 -17.15 10.17 6.66
N LEU A 229 -17.39 10.09 7.97
CA LEU A 229 -16.53 9.33 8.89
C LEU A 229 -16.53 7.84 8.57
N ASP A 230 -17.70 7.26 8.29
CA ASP A 230 -17.83 5.85 7.94
C ASP A 230 -17.16 5.56 6.59
N GLN A 231 -17.31 6.46 5.61
CA GLN A 231 -16.60 6.35 4.33
C GLN A 231 -15.09 6.45 4.49
N TYR A 232 -14.61 7.37 5.33
CA TYR A 232 -13.20 7.49 5.66
C TYR A 232 -12.65 6.20 6.29
N ALA A 233 -13.37 5.62 7.24
CA ALA A 233 -12.99 4.37 7.89
C ALA A 233 -12.89 3.20 6.88
N ASP A 234 -13.85 3.07 5.97
CA ASP A 234 -13.84 2.04 4.93
C ASP A 234 -12.66 2.22 3.96
N ILE A 235 -12.41 3.45 3.50
CA ILE A 235 -11.28 3.78 2.61
C ILE A 235 -9.95 3.50 3.30
N LEU A 236 -9.78 3.93 4.56
CA LEU A 236 -8.57 3.66 5.33
C LEU A 236 -8.35 2.17 5.53
N ARG A 237 -9.40 1.41 5.85
CA ARG A 237 -9.32 -0.03 6.02
C ARG A 237 -8.85 -0.70 4.73
N LEU A 238 -9.43 -0.33 3.59
CA LEU A 238 -9.02 -0.85 2.28
C LEU A 238 -7.57 -0.46 1.95
N ARG A 239 -7.21 0.83 2.11
CA ARG A 239 -5.85 1.33 1.86
C ARG A 239 -4.81 0.60 2.71
N ASN A 240 -5.05 0.47 4.00
CA ASN A 240 -4.13 -0.20 4.92
C ASN A 240 -3.98 -1.68 4.56
N ARG A 241 -5.08 -2.35 4.17
CA ARG A 241 -5.03 -3.74 3.70
C ARG A 241 -4.21 -3.89 2.42
N LEU A 242 -4.40 -2.99 1.46
CA LEU A 242 -3.65 -2.99 0.20
C LEU A 242 -2.16 -2.66 0.38
N ALA A 243 -1.83 -1.79 1.35
CA ALA A 243 -0.45 -1.41 1.65
C ALA A 243 0.27 -2.39 2.60
N SER A 244 -0.47 -3.31 3.23
CA SER A 244 0.05 -4.24 4.22
C SER A 244 1.04 -5.23 3.61
N ALA A 245 2.14 -5.47 4.31
CA ALA A 245 3.14 -6.47 3.92
C ALA A 245 2.81 -7.89 4.41
N ALA A 246 1.74 -8.04 5.21
CA ALA A 246 1.34 -9.30 5.81
C ALA A 246 0.97 -10.35 4.74
N PRO A 247 1.34 -11.63 4.91
CA PRO A 247 1.04 -12.68 3.93
C PRO A 247 -0.45 -12.83 3.62
N GLU A 248 -1.31 -12.71 4.64
CA GLU A 248 -2.77 -12.81 4.51
C GLU A 248 -3.34 -11.67 3.67
N ASP A 249 -2.91 -10.42 3.90
CA ASP A 249 -3.38 -9.26 3.16
C ASP A 249 -2.88 -9.26 1.71
N LYS A 250 -1.66 -9.76 1.47
CA LYS A 250 -1.13 -9.99 0.12
C LYS A 250 -1.93 -11.05 -0.63
N ALA A 251 -2.26 -12.17 0.03
CA ALA A 251 -3.08 -13.22 -0.55
C ALA A 251 -4.49 -12.68 -0.88
N TRP A 252 -5.08 -11.93 0.05
CA TRP A 252 -6.37 -11.27 -0.17
C TRP A 252 -6.31 -10.30 -1.35
N THR A 253 -5.29 -9.45 -1.42
CA THR A 253 -5.13 -8.46 -2.50
C THR A 253 -4.99 -9.14 -3.85
N ARG A 254 -4.17 -10.21 -3.91
CA ARG A 254 -4.04 -11.05 -5.10
C ARG A 254 -5.39 -11.64 -5.51
N ASP A 255 -6.14 -12.22 -4.57
CA ASP A 255 -7.39 -12.90 -4.90
C ASP A 255 -8.54 -11.94 -5.22
N ALA A 256 -8.53 -10.72 -4.65
CA ALA A 256 -9.55 -9.69 -4.90
C ALA A 256 -9.32 -8.95 -6.24
N LEU A 257 -8.07 -8.61 -6.55
CA LEU A 257 -7.70 -7.77 -7.70
C LEU A 257 -7.28 -8.56 -8.95
N ASP A 258 -6.67 -9.73 -8.80
CA ASP A 258 -6.29 -10.55 -9.96
C ASP A 258 -7.52 -11.31 -10.48
N VAL A 259 -8.12 -10.76 -11.54
CA VAL A 259 -9.32 -11.31 -12.18
C VAL A 259 -9.13 -12.73 -12.69
N ARG A 260 -7.89 -13.18 -12.94
CA ARG A 260 -7.60 -14.54 -13.42
C ARG A 260 -7.95 -15.59 -12.37
N ASN A 261 -7.78 -15.25 -11.09
CA ASN A 261 -8.10 -16.14 -9.97
C ASN A 261 -9.60 -16.32 -9.74
N ARG A 262 -10.44 -15.51 -10.42
CA ARG A 262 -11.90 -15.61 -10.40
C ARG A 262 -12.44 -16.73 -11.28
N PHE A 263 -11.58 -17.41 -12.04
CA PHE A 263 -11.98 -18.50 -12.92
C PHE A 263 -11.18 -19.78 -12.62
N THR A 264 -11.85 -20.91 -12.78
CA THR A 264 -11.21 -22.21 -12.96
C THR A 264 -11.31 -22.55 -14.43
N PHE A 265 -10.17 -22.90 -15.04
CA PHE A 265 -10.11 -23.27 -16.46
C PHE A 265 -10.04 -24.79 -16.61
N ASP A 266 -10.91 -25.33 -17.43
CA ASP A 266 -10.96 -26.75 -17.80
C ASP A 266 -11.33 -26.90 -19.28
N CYS A 267 -10.99 -28.03 -19.88
CA CYS A 267 -11.35 -28.34 -21.27
C CYS A 267 -12.35 -29.50 -21.27
N ALA A 268 -13.54 -29.25 -21.80
CA ALA A 268 -14.59 -30.26 -21.92
C ALA A 268 -14.59 -30.86 -23.33
N GLU A 269 -14.55 -32.19 -23.42
CA GLU A 269 -14.74 -32.95 -24.64
C GLU A 269 -16.21 -33.41 -24.75
N TRP A 270 -16.87 -33.04 -25.84
CA TRP A 270 -18.27 -33.35 -26.10
C TRP A 270 -18.41 -34.23 -27.34
N ASP A 271 -19.38 -35.15 -27.32
CA ASP A 271 -19.78 -35.87 -28.52
C ASP A 271 -20.52 -34.93 -29.48
N VAL A 272 -20.17 -34.94 -30.77
CA VAL A 272 -20.77 -34.06 -31.78
C VAL A 272 -22.21 -34.47 -32.11
N SER A 273 -22.56 -35.75 -31.96
CA SER A 273 -23.86 -36.30 -32.31
C SER A 273 -24.86 -36.26 -31.16
N SER A 274 -24.44 -36.60 -29.95
CA SER A 274 -25.31 -36.63 -28.76
C SER A 274 -25.22 -35.37 -27.90
N GLU A 275 -24.21 -34.51 -28.13
CA GLU A 275 -23.87 -33.37 -27.26
C GLU A 275 -23.62 -33.74 -25.79
N GLU A 276 -23.33 -35.02 -25.51
CA GLU A 276 -23.01 -35.49 -24.17
C GLU A 276 -21.55 -35.17 -23.82
N LEU A 277 -21.33 -34.81 -22.55
CA LEU A 277 -19.99 -34.60 -22.01
C LEU A 277 -19.28 -35.95 -21.88
N ILE A 278 -18.24 -36.15 -22.67
CA ILE A 278 -17.42 -37.38 -22.64
C ILE A 278 -16.42 -37.30 -21.50
N ARG A 279 -15.65 -36.20 -21.45
CA ARG A 279 -14.55 -36.06 -20.49
C ARG A 279 -14.22 -34.59 -20.21
N THR A 280 -13.71 -34.34 -19.01
CA THR A 280 -13.12 -33.04 -18.64
C THR A 280 -11.64 -33.21 -18.42
N HIS A 281 -10.84 -32.46 -19.18
CA HIS A 281 -9.40 -32.39 -19.02
C HIS A 281 -9.04 -31.18 -18.17
N SER A 282 -8.30 -31.42 -17.09
CA SER A 282 -7.74 -30.37 -16.23
C SER A 282 -6.25 -30.65 -16.01
N ASN A 283 -5.49 -29.61 -15.69
CA ASN A 283 -4.03 -29.73 -15.48
C ASN A 283 -3.64 -30.57 -14.26
N ALA A 284 -4.61 -31.00 -13.45
CA ALA A 284 -4.44 -31.81 -12.24
C ALA A 284 -4.87 -33.28 -12.42
N GLY A 285 -5.29 -33.69 -13.62
CA GLY A 285 -5.72 -35.07 -13.90
C GLY A 285 -4.60 -35.96 -14.44
N ASP A 286 -4.61 -37.23 -14.04
CA ASP A 286 -3.79 -38.31 -14.62
C ASP A 286 -4.17 -38.56 -16.09
N ASN A 287 -3.59 -37.77 -17.01
CA ASN A 287 -3.65 -38.06 -18.45
C ASN A 287 -2.29 -38.56 -18.96
N SER A 288 -2.32 -39.40 -20.00
CA SER A 288 -1.11 -39.81 -20.72
C SER A 288 -0.37 -38.57 -21.24
N GLY A 289 0.96 -38.53 -21.16
CA GLY A 289 1.75 -37.38 -21.62
C GLY A 289 1.41 -36.93 -23.05
N GLY A 290 1.07 -37.87 -23.94
CA GLY A 290 0.64 -37.56 -25.31
C GLY A 290 -0.75 -36.91 -25.42
N GLU A 291 -1.70 -37.24 -24.53
CA GLU A 291 -3.02 -36.58 -24.49
C GLU A 291 -2.91 -35.14 -23.97
N GLN A 292 -2.03 -34.89 -23.01
CA GLN A 292 -1.78 -33.56 -22.48
C GLN A 292 -1.08 -32.66 -23.51
N GLU A 293 -0.10 -33.20 -24.25
CA GLU A 293 0.52 -32.49 -25.38
C GLU A 293 -0.50 -32.14 -26.47
N LYS A 294 -1.40 -33.08 -26.80
CA LYS A 294 -2.46 -32.86 -27.80
C LYS A 294 -3.42 -31.74 -27.37
N LEU A 295 -3.90 -31.80 -26.12
CA LEU A 295 -4.79 -30.77 -25.58
C LEU A 295 -4.12 -29.39 -25.62
N MET A 296 -2.87 -29.32 -25.17
CA MET A 296 -2.09 -28.08 -25.19
C MET A 296 -1.91 -27.53 -26.60
N ALA A 297 -1.61 -28.38 -27.59
CA ALA A 297 -1.47 -27.96 -28.98
C ALA A 297 -2.79 -27.41 -29.56
N PHE A 298 -3.92 -28.06 -29.30
CA PHE A 298 -5.24 -27.59 -29.75
C PHE A 298 -5.63 -26.26 -29.08
N CYS A 299 -5.49 -26.16 -27.76
CA CYS A 299 -5.78 -24.94 -27.02
C CYS A 299 -4.86 -23.78 -27.46
N LEU A 300 -3.57 -24.06 -27.67
CA LEU A 300 -2.63 -23.08 -28.19
C LEU A 300 -3.00 -22.63 -29.61
N ALA A 301 -3.37 -23.56 -30.49
CA ALA A 301 -3.80 -23.25 -31.86
C ALA A 301 -5.04 -22.34 -31.87
N GLY A 302 -6.06 -22.69 -31.08
CA GLY A 302 -7.27 -21.87 -30.93
C GLY A 302 -6.97 -20.49 -30.33
N ALA A 303 -6.14 -20.44 -29.28
CA ALA A 303 -5.75 -19.19 -28.63
C ALA A 303 -4.91 -18.28 -29.53
N LEU A 304 -3.98 -18.85 -30.30
CA LEU A 304 -3.17 -18.10 -31.27
C LEU A 304 -4.04 -17.61 -32.44
N SER A 305 -4.99 -18.43 -32.90
CA SER A 305 -5.88 -18.05 -34.00
C SER A 305 -6.66 -16.81 -33.60
N PHE A 306 -7.13 -16.75 -32.36
CA PHE A 306 -7.77 -15.56 -31.80
C PHE A 306 -6.81 -14.36 -31.68
N ASN A 307 -5.67 -14.51 -30.99
CA ASN A 307 -4.78 -13.37 -30.70
C ASN A 307 -4.12 -12.77 -31.96
N LEU A 308 -3.94 -13.58 -33.00
CA LEU A 308 -3.31 -13.18 -34.25
C LEU A 308 -4.33 -12.83 -35.33
N ALA A 309 -5.63 -13.08 -35.10
CA ALA A 309 -6.69 -12.66 -36.00
C ALA A 309 -6.90 -11.14 -35.96
N ASN A 310 -7.36 -10.59 -37.08
CA ASN A 310 -7.78 -9.20 -37.12
C ASN A 310 -9.00 -9.02 -36.19
N PRO A 311 -8.94 -8.15 -35.17
CA PRO A 311 -10.06 -7.91 -34.26
C PRO A 311 -11.32 -7.37 -34.98
N GLU A 312 -11.16 -6.73 -36.14
CA GLU A 312 -12.27 -6.20 -36.96
C GLU A 312 -12.84 -7.22 -37.96
N SER A 313 -12.18 -8.37 -38.15
CA SER A 313 -12.65 -9.43 -39.05
C SER A 313 -13.45 -10.49 -38.29
N ALA A 314 -14.60 -10.88 -38.84
CA ALA A 314 -15.43 -11.96 -38.29
C ALA A 314 -14.83 -13.36 -38.53
N ASP A 315 -13.89 -13.49 -39.47
CA ASP A 315 -13.47 -14.79 -40.01
C ASP A 315 -12.37 -15.48 -39.19
N ASN A 316 -11.95 -14.90 -38.05
CA ASN A 316 -10.89 -15.41 -37.15
C ASN A 316 -9.59 -15.86 -37.85
N THR A 317 -9.35 -15.36 -39.06
CA THR A 317 -8.17 -15.68 -39.86
C THR A 317 -6.97 -14.90 -39.33
N PRO A 318 -5.85 -15.58 -38.99
CA PRO A 318 -4.68 -14.92 -38.43
C PRO A 318 -3.99 -14.03 -39.48
N VAL A 319 -3.72 -12.78 -39.12
CA VAL A 319 -2.93 -11.82 -39.93
C VAL A 319 -1.46 -12.26 -39.95
N PHE A 320 -0.97 -12.73 -38.80
CA PHE A 320 0.34 -13.37 -38.68
C PHE A 320 0.15 -14.87 -38.48
N ALA A 321 0.31 -15.63 -39.55
CA ALA A 321 -0.04 -17.04 -39.60
C ALA A 321 1.16 -18.00 -39.48
N GLN A 322 2.41 -17.50 -39.46
CA GLN A 322 3.56 -18.41 -39.51
C GLN A 322 3.87 -19.01 -38.14
N LEU A 323 3.90 -20.34 -38.06
CA LEU A 323 4.19 -21.08 -36.84
C LEU A 323 5.32 -22.08 -37.09
N MET A 324 6.43 -21.91 -36.37
CA MET A 324 7.61 -22.77 -36.46
C MET A 324 7.56 -23.86 -35.39
N LEU A 325 7.65 -25.13 -35.80
CA LEU A 325 7.70 -26.27 -34.90
C LEU A 325 9.06 -26.96 -35.04
N ASP A 326 9.87 -26.92 -33.99
CA ASP A 326 11.12 -27.67 -33.90
C ASP A 326 10.87 -29.06 -33.31
N GLU A 327 11.52 -30.08 -33.86
CA GLU A 327 11.35 -31.49 -33.49
C GLU A 327 9.89 -31.98 -33.41
N ALA A 328 9.04 -31.42 -34.26
CA ALA A 328 7.60 -31.62 -34.18
C ALA A 328 7.22 -33.10 -34.32
N PHE A 329 6.40 -33.58 -33.39
CA PHE A 329 5.82 -34.93 -33.40
C PHE A 329 6.85 -36.07 -33.40
N SER A 330 8.06 -35.82 -32.88
CA SER A 330 9.11 -36.84 -32.78
C SER A 330 8.82 -37.96 -31.78
N LYS A 331 7.97 -37.68 -30.79
CA LYS A 331 7.57 -38.61 -29.71
C LYS A 331 6.04 -38.85 -29.65
N SER A 332 5.28 -38.13 -30.47
CA SER A 332 3.81 -38.15 -30.43
C SER A 332 3.27 -39.23 -31.36
N ASP A 333 2.09 -39.77 -31.05
CA ASP A 333 1.41 -40.74 -31.90
C ASP A 333 1.15 -40.15 -33.31
N PRO A 334 1.40 -40.91 -34.40
CA PRO A 334 1.10 -40.47 -35.75
C PRO A 334 -0.30 -39.90 -35.97
N GLN A 335 -1.32 -40.47 -35.31
CA GLN A 335 -2.70 -39.99 -35.41
C GLN A 335 -2.86 -38.60 -34.75
N PHE A 336 -2.18 -38.35 -33.63
CA PHE A 336 -2.23 -37.06 -32.93
C PHE A 336 -1.54 -35.96 -33.75
N ALA A 337 -0.42 -36.28 -34.37
CA ALA A 337 0.29 -35.35 -35.23
C ALA A 337 -0.59 -34.89 -36.40
N GLN A 338 -1.29 -35.82 -37.05
CA GLN A 338 -2.20 -35.48 -38.15
C GLN A 338 -3.36 -34.59 -37.70
N GLN A 339 -3.97 -34.87 -36.55
CA GLN A 339 -5.07 -34.07 -36.01
C GLN A 339 -4.62 -32.65 -35.66
N ALA A 340 -3.46 -32.50 -35.00
CA ALA A 340 -2.90 -31.18 -34.69
C ALA A 340 -2.56 -30.39 -35.96
N LEU A 341 -1.93 -31.01 -36.95
CA LEU A 341 -1.62 -30.37 -38.25
C LEU A 341 -2.89 -29.95 -39.01
N GLN A 342 -3.91 -30.80 -39.00
CA GLN A 342 -5.21 -30.49 -39.59
C GLN A 342 -5.87 -29.30 -38.88
N ALA A 343 -5.77 -29.24 -37.54
CA ALA A 343 -6.26 -28.13 -36.75
C ALA A 343 -5.56 -26.82 -37.15
N PHE A 344 -4.23 -26.77 -37.09
CA PHE A 344 -3.45 -25.58 -37.45
C PHE A 344 -3.76 -25.09 -38.88
N ARG A 345 -3.89 -26.03 -39.84
CA ARG A 345 -4.27 -25.70 -41.22
C ARG A 345 -5.68 -25.12 -41.31
N LYS A 346 -6.67 -25.71 -40.61
CA LYS A 346 -8.04 -25.19 -40.54
C LYS A 346 -8.10 -23.81 -39.87
N PHE A 347 -7.25 -23.55 -38.90
CA PHE A 347 -7.08 -22.24 -38.26
C PHE A 347 -6.37 -21.20 -39.13
N GLY A 348 -5.91 -21.59 -40.33
CA GLY A 348 -5.26 -20.67 -41.27
C GLY A 348 -3.78 -20.42 -40.98
N PHE A 349 -3.12 -21.24 -40.16
CA PHE A 349 -1.68 -21.12 -39.91
C PHE A 349 -0.83 -21.70 -41.05
N GLN A 350 0.26 -21.00 -41.37
CA GLN A 350 1.35 -21.48 -42.21
C GLN A 350 2.41 -22.15 -41.32
N LEU A 351 2.50 -23.47 -41.42
CA LEU A 351 3.43 -24.25 -40.61
C LEU A 351 4.83 -24.34 -41.25
N VAL A 352 5.87 -24.16 -40.44
CA VAL A 352 7.27 -24.45 -40.79
C VAL A 352 7.77 -25.51 -39.82
N ILE A 353 7.97 -26.72 -40.30
CA ILE A 353 8.28 -27.88 -39.45
C ILE A 353 9.72 -28.31 -39.68
N VAL A 354 10.49 -28.39 -38.60
CA VAL A 354 11.81 -29.01 -38.59
C VAL A 354 11.64 -30.45 -38.09
N ALA A 355 11.87 -31.42 -38.97
CA ALA A 355 11.75 -32.84 -38.65
C ALA A 355 12.90 -33.63 -39.28
N THR A 356 13.27 -34.75 -38.64
CA THR A 356 14.20 -35.71 -39.24
C THR A 356 13.51 -36.48 -40.37
N VAL A 357 14.29 -36.93 -41.37
CA VAL A 357 13.77 -37.65 -42.56
C VAL A 357 12.93 -38.88 -42.20
N GLN A 358 13.18 -39.48 -41.04
CA GLN A 358 12.48 -40.68 -40.55
C GLN A 358 11.03 -40.40 -40.13
N ASN A 359 10.74 -39.23 -39.56
CA ASN A 359 9.41 -38.84 -39.07
C ASN A 359 8.52 -38.18 -40.13
N ALA A 360 9.03 -38.01 -41.36
CA ALA A 360 8.35 -37.27 -42.42
C ALA A 360 7.05 -37.91 -42.92
N THR A 361 6.87 -39.23 -42.75
CA THR A 361 5.73 -39.98 -43.34
C THR A 361 4.38 -39.57 -42.76
N THR A 362 4.34 -39.25 -41.46
CA THR A 362 3.12 -38.85 -40.74
C THR A 362 2.63 -37.47 -41.17
N ILE A 363 3.57 -36.56 -41.42
CA ILE A 363 3.33 -35.14 -41.68
C ILE A 363 3.23 -34.83 -43.18
N GLN A 364 3.64 -35.77 -44.04
CA GLN A 364 3.67 -35.66 -45.50
C GLN A 364 2.39 -35.10 -46.15
N PRO A 365 1.16 -35.48 -45.75
CA PRO A 365 -0.06 -34.97 -46.38
C PRO A 365 -0.31 -33.48 -46.16
N TYR A 366 0.40 -32.87 -45.21
CA TYR A 366 0.25 -31.48 -44.79
C TYR A 366 1.43 -30.60 -45.21
N ILE A 367 2.38 -31.13 -46.00
CA ILE A 367 3.58 -30.42 -46.44
C ILE A 367 3.50 -30.15 -47.95
N ASP A 368 3.52 -28.87 -48.32
CA ASP A 368 3.57 -28.47 -49.73
C ASP A 368 5.01 -28.43 -50.28
N SER A 369 5.98 -28.06 -49.43
CA SER A 369 7.39 -27.89 -49.81
C SER A 369 8.33 -28.38 -48.73
N VAL A 370 9.43 -29.02 -49.13
CA VAL A 370 10.46 -29.57 -48.23
C VAL A 370 11.77 -28.84 -48.49
N VAL A 371 12.36 -28.30 -47.43
CA VAL A 371 13.72 -27.76 -47.45
C VAL A 371 14.65 -28.79 -46.81
N MET A 372 15.46 -29.45 -47.63
CA MET A 372 16.43 -30.44 -47.16
C MET A 372 17.75 -29.73 -46.87
N VAL A 373 18.21 -29.84 -45.62
CA VAL A 373 19.51 -29.36 -45.18
C VAL A 373 20.41 -30.58 -45.00
N SER A 374 21.52 -30.64 -45.76
CA SER A 374 22.49 -31.72 -45.63
C SER A 374 23.83 -31.16 -45.13
N LYS A 375 24.46 -31.88 -44.21
CA LYS A 375 25.81 -31.57 -43.71
C LYS A 375 26.77 -32.61 -44.28
N THR A 376 27.72 -32.17 -45.09
CA THR A 376 28.78 -33.04 -45.60
C THR A 376 29.98 -32.95 -44.67
N GLU A 377 30.39 -34.09 -44.09
CA GLU A 377 31.61 -34.13 -43.30
C GLU A 377 32.84 -34.06 -44.21
N PRO A 378 33.83 -33.24 -43.85
CA PRO A 378 35.00 -33.04 -44.67
C PRO A 378 35.93 -34.26 -44.61
N THR A 379 36.30 -34.79 -45.78
CA THR A 379 37.38 -35.78 -45.92
C THR A 379 38.74 -35.06 -45.95
N GLY A 380 39.20 -34.53 -44.81
CA GLY A 380 40.53 -33.93 -44.70
C GLY A 380 40.82 -33.22 -43.37
N ARG A 381 42.10 -33.23 -42.93
CA ARG A 381 42.55 -32.74 -41.61
C ARG A 381 42.23 -31.28 -41.26
N ASN A 382 41.85 -30.44 -42.25
CA ASN A 382 41.60 -28.99 -42.08
C ASN A 382 40.34 -28.48 -42.80
N ALA A 383 39.47 -29.35 -43.31
CA ALA A 383 38.29 -28.90 -44.04
C ALA A 383 37.13 -28.61 -43.08
N ARG A 384 36.34 -27.57 -43.39
CA ARG A 384 35.18 -27.15 -42.59
C ARG A 384 33.94 -27.91 -43.08
N PRO A 385 33.01 -28.29 -42.18
CA PRO A 385 31.76 -28.90 -42.59
C PRO A 385 31.00 -27.95 -43.53
N LEU A 386 30.56 -28.48 -44.67
CA LEU A 386 29.75 -27.76 -45.65
C LEU A 386 28.29 -28.12 -45.41
N ALA A 387 27.46 -27.10 -45.21
CA ALA A 387 26.01 -27.24 -45.21
C ALA A 387 25.49 -26.88 -46.61
N SER A 388 24.68 -27.74 -47.20
CA SER A 388 23.97 -27.46 -48.45
C SER A 388 22.46 -27.49 -48.21
N VAL A 389 21.73 -26.64 -48.92
CA VAL A 389 20.28 -26.51 -48.83
C VAL A 389 19.68 -26.78 -50.20
N ALA A 390 18.69 -27.65 -50.26
CA ALA A 390 17.91 -27.93 -51.47
C ALA A 390 16.43 -27.82 -51.16
N THR A 391 15.69 -27.06 -51.98
CA THR A 391 14.22 -26.97 -51.88
C THR A 391 13.60 -27.92 -52.89
N ARG A 392 12.65 -28.73 -52.44
CA ARG A 392 11.97 -29.75 -53.25
C ARG A 392 10.47 -29.73 -52.96
N THR A 393 9.67 -30.11 -53.94
CA THR A 393 8.25 -30.40 -53.70
C THR A 393 8.11 -31.72 -52.92
N ILE A 394 6.97 -31.92 -52.26
CA ILE A 394 6.74 -33.16 -51.51
C ILE A 394 6.76 -34.41 -52.40
N SER A 395 6.31 -34.29 -53.65
CA SER A 395 6.32 -35.37 -54.65
C SER A 395 7.74 -35.75 -55.07
N GLU A 396 8.61 -34.76 -55.33
CA GLU A 396 10.03 -35.00 -55.61
C GLU A 396 10.76 -35.62 -54.40
N PHE A 397 10.43 -35.17 -53.19
CA PHE A 397 11.00 -35.72 -51.96
C PHE A 397 10.63 -37.19 -51.76
N THR A 398 9.39 -37.60 -52.05
CA THR A 398 9.00 -39.02 -51.96
C THR A 398 9.80 -39.92 -52.89
N SER A 399 10.00 -39.52 -54.14
CA SER A 399 10.82 -40.26 -55.10
C SER A 399 12.27 -40.37 -54.63
N LEU A 400 12.84 -39.25 -54.16
CA LEU A 400 14.22 -39.20 -53.68
C LEU A 400 14.41 -40.06 -52.41
N ARG A 401 13.43 -40.08 -51.51
CA ARG A 401 13.45 -40.96 -50.32
C ARG A 401 13.38 -42.44 -50.69
N GLN A 402 12.55 -42.81 -51.68
CA GLN A 402 12.50 -44.18 -52.20
C GLN A 402 13.83 -44.59 -52.81
N GLU A 403 14.46 -43.71 -53.58
CA GLU A 403 15.81 -43.92 -54.11
C GLU A 403 16.85 -44.06 -52.99
N MET A 404 16.86 -43.16 -52.01
CA MET A 404 17.78 -43.21 -50.86
C MET A 404 17.63 -44.51 -50.06
N HIS A 405 16.40 -44.95 -49.77
CA HIS A 405 16.14 -46.24 -49.12
C HIS A 405 16.57 -47.44 -49.98
N ALA A 406 16.38 -47.37 -51.30
CA ALA A 406 16.83 -48.40 -52.23
C ALA A 406 18.37 -48.47 -52.34
N THR A 407 19.08 -47.33 -52.26
CA THR A 407 20.55 -47.32 -52.17
C THR A 407 21.06 -47.78 -50.80
N ALA A 408 20.37 -47.47 -49.70
CA ALA A 408 20.76 -47.93 -48.37
C ALA A 408 20.59 -49.45 -48.18
N THR A 409 19.59 -50.05 -48.84
CA THR A 409 19.41 -51.52 -48.88
C THR A 409 20.32 -52.22 -49.90
N ARG A 410 21.00 -51.47 -50.78
CA ARG A 410 21.97 -51.98 -51.76
C ARG A 410 23.42 -51.94 -51.28
N VAL A 411 23.69 -51.63 -50.02
CA VAL A 411 25.03 -51.83 -49.44
C VAL A 411 25.23 -53.35 -49.23
N PRO A 412 26.16 -54.01 -49.95
CA PRO A 412 26.41 -55.42 -49.75
C PRO A 412 27.07 -55.62 -48.39
N ALA A 413 26.57 -56.59 -47.63
CA ALA A 413 27.35 -57.20 -46.56
C ALA A 413 28.58 -57.86 -47.18
N GLY A 414 29.75 -57.22 -47.07
CA GLY A 414 31.02 -57.87 -47.39
C GLY A 414 32.14 -56.92 -47.78
N VAL A 415 32.96 -56.52 -46.81
CA VAL A 415 34.42 -56.69 -46.68
C VAL A 415 34.70 -56.23 -45.24
N GLY A 416 35.10 -57.03 -44.25
CA GLY A 416 36.21 -57.96 -44.24
C GLY A 416 37.13 -57.51 -43.10
N ARG A 417 37.09 -58.23 -41.97
CA ARG A 417 38.12 -58.18 -40.90
C ARG A 417 39.51 -58.11 -41.55
N ARG A 418 40.37 -57.18 -41.09
CA ARG A 418 41.81 -57.43 -40.91
C ARG A 418 42.48 -56.28 -40.12
N SER A 419 43.12 -56.73 -39.03
CA SER A 419 44.15 -56.12 -38.15
C SER A 419 43.90 -54.72 -37.61
#